data_AF-A0A7C6W603-F1
#
_entry.id   AF-A0A7C6W603-F1
#
_cell.length_a   1.000
_cell.length_b   1.000
_cell.length_c   1.000
_cell.angle_alpha   90.00
_cell.angle_beta   90.00
_cell.angle_gamma   90.00
#
_symmetry.space_group_name_H-M   'P 1'
#
loop_
_entity.id
_entity.type
_entity.pdbx_description
1 polymer ?
#
loop_
_entity_poly.entity_id
_entity_poly.type
_entity_poly.pdbx_seq_one_letter_code
_entity_poly.pdbx_strand_id
1 'polypeptide(L)' 'WLEEGKLKYEETVVEGFESIPQAFIDLFSGKNKGKMIVKV' A
#
# COMPACT_ATOMS: atom_id res chain seq x y z
N TRP A 1 8.90 -14.27 -10.42
CA TRP A 1 8.87 -12.98 -11.17
C TRP A 1 8.82 -11.77 -10.25
N LEU A 2 7.87 -11.67 -9.30
CA LEU A 2 7.82 -10.56 -8.33
C LEU A 2 9.02 -10.58 -7.36
N GLU A 3 9.26 -11.71 -6.70
CA GLU A 3 10.40 -11.90 -5.78
C GLU A 3 11.76 -11.90 -6.50
N GLU A 4 11.77 -12.20 -7.80
CA GLU A 4 12.97 -12.17 -8.64
C GLU A 4 13.34 -10.75 -9.09
N GLY A 5 12.59 -9.72 -8.68
CA GLY A 5 12.82 -8.31 -9.06
C GLY A 5 12.52 -7.99 -10.54
N LYS A 6 11.92 -8.93 -11.28
CA LYS A 6 11.64 -8.81 -12.72
C LYS A 6 10.35 -8.02 -13.01
N LEU A 7 9.52 -7.75 -12.00
CA LEU A 7 8.31 -6.93 -12.14
C LEU A 7 8.52 -5.56 -11.48
N LYS A 8 8.33 -4.48 -12.25
CA LYS A 8 8.15 -3.14 -11.67
C LYS A 8 6.72 -3.04 -11.12
N TYR A 9 6.58 -2.70 -9.85
CA TYR A 9 5.29 -2.47 -9.21
C TYR A 9 5.29 -1.11 -8.52
N GLU A 10 4.12 -0.50 -8.42
CA GLU A 10 3.90 0.72 -7.65
C GLU A 10 3.30 0.35 -6.29
N GLU A 11 3.74 1.02 -5.24
CA GLU A 11 3.18 0.87 -3.90
C GLU A 11 2.84 2.23 -3.31
N THR A 12 1.82 2.25 -2.47
CA THR A 12 1.44 3.35 -1.59
C THR A 12 1.77 2.94 -0.16
N VAL A 13 2.74 3.60 0.45
CA VAL A 13 3.19 3.29 1.82
C VAL A 13 2.64 4.34 2.79
N VAL A 14 1.98 3.88 3.84
CA VAL A 14 1.48 4.67 4.97
C VAL A 14 2.22 4.22 6.22
N GLU A 15 2.66 5.14 7.07
CA GLU A 15 3.40 4.82 8.30
C GLU A 15 2.47 4.90 9.51
N GLY A 16 2.71 4.05 10.51
CA GLY A 16 2.02 4.06 11.79
C GLY A 16 0.84 3.09 11.88
N PHE A 17 0.71 2.38 13.00
CA PHE A 17 -0.38 1.42 13.25
C PHE A 17 -1.75 2.11 13.30
N GLU A 18 -1.79 3.31 13.86
CA GLU A 18 -2.96 4.18 13.97
C GLU A 18 -3.53 4.60 12.61
N SER A 19 -2.74 4.51 11.54
CA SER A 19 -3.17 4.87 10.19
C SER A 19 -4.03 3.79 9.51
N ILE A 20 -4.08 2.56 10.07
CA ILE A 20 -4.79 1.41 9.47
C ILE A 20 -6.26 1.72 9.13
N PRO A 21 -7.08 2.33 10.02
CA PRO A 21 -8.47 2.61 9.70
C PRO A 21 -8.62 3.54 8.49
N GLN A 22 -7.79 4.58 8.41
CA GLN A 22 -7.82 5.53 7.30
C GLN A 22 -7.29 4.89 6.01
N ALA A 23 -6.18 4.16 6.08
CA ALA A 23 -5.60 3.43 4.96
C ALA A 23 -6.59 2.43 4.37
N PHE A 24 -7.37 1.74 5.22
CA PHE A 24 -8.43 0.83 4.76
C PHE A 24 -9.52 1.56 3.97
N ILE A 25 -10.00 2.71 4.46
CA ILE A 25 -10.98 3.52 3.72
C ILE A 25 -10.38 4.02 2.40
N ASP A 26 -9.14 4.49 2.44
CA ASP A 26 -8.45 5.05 1.27
C ASP A 26 -8.23 3.99 0.18
N LEU A 27 -7.96 2.74 0.57
CA LEU A 27 -7.88 1.58 -0.31
C LEU A 27 -9.19 1.37 -1.10
N PHE A 28 -10.33 1.38 -0.42
CA PHE A 28 -11.63 1.18 -1.07
C PHE A 28 -12.15 2.41 -1.82
N SER A 29 -11.69 3.61 -1.44
CA SER A 29 -11.97 4.84 -2.18
C SER A 29 -11.08 5.03 -3.42
N GLY A 30 -10.10 4.15 -3.65
CA GLY A 30 -9.22 4.17 -4.81
C GLY A 30 -8.14 5.25 -4.75
N LYS A 31 -7.72 5.68 -3.56
CA LYS A 31 -6.69 6.72 -3.38
C LYS A 31 -5.26 6.17 -3.45
N ASN A 32 -5.07 4.85 -3.38
CA ASN A 32 -3.76 4.21 -3.51
C ASN A 32 -3.40 3.96 -4.99
N LYS A 33 -2.12 4.09 -5.30
CA LYS A 33 -1.52 3.58 -6.52
C LYS A 33 -0.86 2.23 -6.24
N GLY A 34 -1.30 1.22 -6.98
CA GLY A 34 -0.82 -0.14 -6.80
C GLY A 34 -1.08 -0.68 -5.40
N LYS A 35 -0.10 -1.37 -4.82
CA LYS A 35 -0.27 -2.07 -3.54
C LYS A 35 -0.18 -1.09 -2.36
N MET A 36 -1.16 -1.14 -1.46
CA MET A 36 -1.14 -0.35 -0.23
C MET A 36 -0.46 -1.12 0.90
N ILE A 37 0.47 -0.48 1.61
CA ILE A 37 1.20 -1.04 2.75
C ILE A 37 1.12 -0.08 3.92
N VAL A 38 0.72 -0.59 5.09
CA VAL A 38 0.91 0.12 6.35
C VAL A 38 2.16 -0.42 7.02
N LYS A 39 3.14 0.46 7.26
CA LYS A 39 4.40 0.15 7.92
C LYS A 39 4.33 0.55 9.39
N VAL A 40 4.66 -0.41 10.25
CA VAL A 40 4.56 -0.32 11.72
C VAL A 40 5.93 -0.18 12.35
#